data_AF-A0A7V5BTK4-F1
#
_entry.id   AF-A0A7V5BTK4-F1
#
_cell.length_a   1.000
_cell.length_b   1.000
_cell.length_c   1.000
_cell.angle_alpha   90.00
_cell.angle_beta   90.00
_cell.angle_gamma   90.00
#
_symmetry.space_group_name_H-M   'P 1'
#
loop_
_entity.id
_entity.type
_entity.pdbx_description
1 polymer ?
#
loop_
_entity_poly.entity_id
_entity_poly.type
_entity_poly.pdbx_seq_one_letter_code
_entity_poly.pdbx_strand_id
1 'polypeptide(L)'
;MQVFESITAAQLQGPTHLTIGNFDGMHRGHRALIATMQADAHAHGAACGLLTFHPHPRSVLHPDQPIASINSLAERLKLYAQAGLDFAIIHPFTRRTAQTEPEAFMDLLKAHLALSDLWVGPDFAMGRARRGNVAFLREYGQKIGVRVHVVPEFRWEGIPVRSSLIRQTIMRGNLEWANVWLGRFFTISGLVVHGAHRGRKLGFPTANLTISQNRVHPADGVYAAWATVENRRFPAVVNIGVRPTVNGKERLIEAHLIGFDEDIYGRCLELAFVARLRDEMKFPSLDALIAQIARDKDLASWLLSQNPHIPDYERYRELPYTADWGVEVFGTTLEELYIHAAIAMFGLQAGYDVEGPTLQQAIEVEGADREDLLVSWLSELLWQQETHGLVVQNVFIRELTETRLRALVFGRVGPSDLAHIKAVTYHDLAITPPAERGGLWRAQVLFDT
;
A
#
# COMPACT_ATOMS: atom_id res chain seq x y z
N MET A 1 21.40 11.04 2.61
CA MET A 1 21.66 9.80 1.85
C MET A 1 22.48 10.11 0.60
N GLN A 2 23.62 9.46 0.42
CA GLN A 2 24.41 9.48 -0.82
C GLN A 2 23.82 8.53 -1.86
N VAL A 3 23.98 8.82 -3.15
CA VAL A 3 23.49 7.95 -4.24
C VAL A 3 24.65 7.66 -5.19
N PHE A 4 24.87 6.37 -5.45
CA PHE A 4 25.92 5.89 -6.35
C PHE A 4 25.31 5.17 -7.55
N GLU A 5 25.88 5.41 -8.73
CA GLU A 5 25.39 4.81 -9.98
C GLU A 5 25.88 3.38 -10.19
N SER A 6 26.84 2.89 -9.38
CA SER A 6 27.33 1.52 -9.46
C SER A 6 28.11 1.13 -8.20
N ILE A 7 28.34 -0.18 -8.02
CA ILE A 7 29.18 -0.72 -6.94
C ILE A 7 30.60 -0.14 -7.05
N THR A 8 31.17 -0.11 -8.25
CA THR A 8 32.55 0.36 -8.48
C THR A 8 32.73 1.85 -8.29
N ALA A 9 31.67 2.65 -8.47
CA ALA A 9 31.66 4.09 -8.25
C ALA A 9 31.55 4.48 -6.77
N ALA A 10 31.04 3.58 -5.91
CA ALA A 10 30.79 3.91 -4.50
C ALA A 10 32.07 4.07 -3.67
N GLN A 11 33.06 3.19 -3.86
CA GLN A 11 34.39 3.24 -3.22
C GLN A 11 34.37 3.58 -1.72
N LEU A 12 33.43 2.99 -0.97
CA LEU A 12 33.19 3.32 0.43
C LEU A 12 34.37 2.88 1.30
N GLN A 13 34.65 3.70 2.32
CA GLN A 13 35.70 3.46 3.32
C GLN A 13 35.04 3.17 4.67
N GLY A 14 35.54 2.17 5.38
CA GLY A 14 34.96 1.71 6.66
C GLY A 14 33.89 0.63 6.49
N PRO A 15 33.49 -0.05 7.57
CA PRO A 15 32.56 -1.18 7.50
C PRO A 15 31.18 -0.73 6.99
N THR A 16 30.56 -1.56 6.14
CA THR A 16 29.21 -1.30 5.63
C THR A 16 28.28 -2.49 5.83
N HIS A 17 27.04 -2.15 6.20
CA HIS A 17 25.92 -3.08 6.28
C HIS A 17 25.05 -2.82 5.05
N LEU A 18 24.86 -3.86 4.23
CA LEU A 18 24.20 -3.75 2.96
C LEU A 18 23.00 -4.69 2.89
N THR A 19 21.90 -4.18 2.34
CA THR A 19 20.83 -5.04 1.81
C THR A 19 20.75 -4.92 0.30
N ILE A 20 20.29 -5.98 -0.37
CA ILE A 20 20.24 -6.07 -1.83
C ILE A 20 18.84 -6.47 -2.26
N GLY A 21 18.27 -5.73 -3.22
CA GLY A 21 16.96 -6.07 -3.75
C GLY A 21 16.34 -5.01 -4.65
N ASN A 22 15.17 -5.30 -5.19
CA ASN A 22 14.43 -4.33 -6.00
C ASN A 22 13.78 -3.23 -5.14
N PHE A 23 13.42 -3.56 -3.89
CA PHE A 23 12.82 -2.62 -2.93
C PHE A 23 11.67 -1.78 -3.53
N ASP A 24 10.92 -2.37 -4.45
CA ASP A 24 9.80 -1.72 -5.12
C ASP A 24 8.64 -1.58 -4.12
N GLY A 25 8.05 -0.39 -4.06
CA GLY A 25 7.03 -0.06 -3.07
C GLY A 25 7.54 0.34 -1.68
N MET A 26 8.79 0.08 -1.30
CA MET A 26 9.31 0.33 0.07
C MET A 26 8.26 0.04 1.18
N HIS A 27 7.66 -1.15 1.11
CA HIS A 27 6.58 -1.56 2.01
C HIS A 27 7.07 -1.88 3.42
N ARG A 28 6.16 -2.16 4.35
CA ARG A 28 6.50 -2.45 5.76
C ARG A 28 7.59 -3.50 5.92
N GLY A 29 7.54 -4.59 5.15
CA GLY A 29 8.60 -5.60 5.17
C GLY A 29 9.99 -5.07 4.80
N HIS A 30 10.10 -4.21 3.79
CA HIS A 30 11.37 -3.56 3.45
C HIS A 30 11.82 -2.61 4.56
N ARG A 31 10.90 -1.82 5.11
CA ARG A 31 11.19 -0.88 6.20
C ARG A 31 11.64 -1.59 7.48
N ALA A 32 11.02 -2.73 7.81
CA ALA A 32 11.39 -3.56 8.95
C ALA A 32 12.82 -4.10 8.78
N LEU A 33 13.15 -4.67 7.62
CA LEU A 33 14.51 -5.13 7.33
C LEU A 33 15.54 -4.00 7.46
N ILE A 34 15.25 -2.84 6.86
CA ILE A 34 16.15 -1.68 6.91
C ILE A 34 16.29 -1.17 8.34
N ALA A 35 15.22 -1.08 9.11
CA ALA A 35 15.26 -0.61 10.49
C ALA A 35 16.13 -1.53 11.37
N THR A 36 15.98 -2.86 11.25
CA THR A 36 16.82 -3.82 11.97
C THR A 36 18.29 -3.70 11.56
N MET A 37 18.57 -3.65 10.26
CA MET A 37 19.93 -3.49 9.73
C MET A 37 20.56 -2.17 10.18
N GLN A 38 19.81 -1.07 10.15
CA GLN A 38 20.27 0.26 10.52
C GLN A 38 20.62 0.35 12.01
N ALA A 39 19.77 -0.20 12.88
CA ALA A 39 20.05 -0.25 14.32
C ALA A 39 21.37 -0.98 14.60
N ASP A 40 21.58 -2.12 13.94
CA ASP A 40 22.81 -2.91 14.07
C ASP A 40 24.04 -2.19 13.46
N ALA A 41 23.90 -1.57 12.28
CA ALA A 41 24.97 -0.82 11.64
C ALA A 41 25.46 0.34 12.50
N HIS A 42 24.55 1.16 13.01
CA HIS A 42 24.90 2.31 13.84
C HIS A 42 25.51 1.89 15.18
N ALA A 43 25.05 0.79 15.79
CA ALA A 43 25.65 0.25 17.01
C ALA A 43 27.12 -0.18 16.80
N HIS A 44 27.51 -0.53 15.57
CA HIS A 44 28.86 -0.97 15.21
C HIS A 44 29.66 0.10 14.44
N GLY A 45 29.16 1.34 14.35
CA GLY A 45 29.83 2.41 13.61
C GLY A 45 29.98 2.14 12.11
N ALA A 46 29.10 1.32 11.53
CA ALA A 46 29.08 0.99 10.12
C ALA A 46 28.06 1.83 9.35
N ALA A 47 28.33 2.11 8.07
CA ALA A 47 27.36 2.78 7.21
C ALA A 47 26.28 1.79 6.74
N CYS A 48 25.03 2.22 6.76
CA CYS A 48 23.85 1.43 6.41
C CYS A 48 23.37 1.80 5.01
N GLY A 49 23.36 0.84 4.08
CA GLY A 49 22.99 1.12 2.69
C GLY A 49 22.21 0.03 1.99
N LEU A 50 21.74 0.38 0.79
CA LEU A 50 20.92 -0.47 -0.04
C LEU A 50 21.46 -0.52 -1.46
N LEU A 51 21.57 -1.71 -2.02
CA LEU A 51 21.83 -1.91 -3.45
C LEU A 51 20.54 -2.33 -4.16
N THR A 52 20.18 -1.56 -5.17
CA THR A 52 19.09 -1.87 -6.09
C THR A 52 19.58 -1.88 -7.54
N PHE A 53 18.69 -2.30 -8.43
CA PHE A 53 18.97 -2.51 -9.84
C PHE A 53 18.09 -1.60 -10.70
N HIS A 54 18.69 -1.00 -11.73
CA HIS A 54 17.96 -0.27 -12.75
C HIS A 54 18.54 -0.54 -14.15
N PRO A 55 17.72 -0.87 -15.17
CA PRO A 55 16.29 -1.18 -15.08
C PRO A 55 16.02 -2.43 -14.22
N HIS A 56 14.76 -2.71 -13.93
CA HIS A 56 14.38 -3.87 -13.11
C HIS A 56 14.90 -5.18 -13.74
N PRO A 57 15.47 -6.13 -12.96
CA PRO A 57 16.07 -7.35 -13.51
C PRO A 57 15.16 -8.14 -14.45
N ARG A 58 13.88 -8.27 -14.10
CA ARG A 58 12.89 -8.95 -14.94
C ARG A 58 12.67 -8.27 -16.29
N SER A 59 12.76 -6.93 -16.37
CA SER A 59 12.62 -6.23 -17.64
C SER A 59 13.78 -6.49 -18.61
N VAL A 60 14.95 -6.90 -18.09
CA VAL A 60 16.12 -7.28 -18.92
C VAL A 60 16.10 -8.76 -19.28
N LEU A 61 15.69 -9.62 -18.33
CA LEU A 61 15.67 -11.07 -18.53
C LEU A 61 14.46 -11.52 -19.36
N HIS A 62 13.32 -10.86 -19.16
CA HIS A 62 12.02 -11.13 -19.79
C HIS A 62 11.43 -9.84 -20.36
N PRO A 63 12.03 -9.28 -21.44
CA PRO A 63 11.60 -8.02 -22.02
C PRO A 63 10.15 -8.05 -22.53
N ASP A 64 9.63 -9.22 -22.90
CA ASP A 64 8.24 -9.41 -23.35
C ASP A 64 7.22 -9.42 -22.19
N GLN A 65 7.69 -9.48 -20.94
CA GLN A 65 6.85 -9.50 -19.73
C GLN A 65 7.38 -8.51 -18.68
N PRO A 66 7.41 -7.20 -18.99
CA PRO A 66 7.89 -6.20 -18.04
C PRO A 66 6.96 -6.16 -16.82
N ILE A 67 7.56 -5.93 -15.65
CA ILE A 67 6.80 -5.65 -14.42
C ILE A 67 6.62 -4.14 -14.31
N ALA A 68 5.38 -3.69 -14.11
CA ALA A 68 5.09 -2.32 -13.71
C ALA A 68 5.63 -2.05 -12.30
N SER A 69 6.39 -0.97 -12.11
CA SER A 69 6.92 -0.58 -10.79
C SER A 69 5.86 0.11 -9.94
N ILE A 70 5.78 -0.23 -8.65
CA ILE A 70 4.92 0.48 -7.69
C ILE A 70 5.37 1.93 -7.58
N ASN A 71 6.68 2.15 -7.48
CA ASN A 71 7.26 3.49 -7.44
C ASN A 71 8.25 3.70 -8.59
N SER A 72 8.30 4.92 -9.12
CA SER A 72 9.40 5.35 -9.98
C SER A 72 10.73 5.31 -9.21
N LEU A 73 11.86 5.31 -9.92
CA LEU A 73 13.17 5.37 -9.28
C LEU A 73 13.32 6.62 -8.40
N ALA A 74 12.86 7.78 -8.88
CA ALA A 74 12.90 9.02 -8.13
C ALA A 74 12.13 8.94 -6.79
N GLU A 75 10.94 8.32 -6.81
CA GLU A 75 10.15 8.10 -5.58
C GLU A 75 10.80 7.08 -4.66
N ARG A 76 11.38 6.00 -5.20
CA ARG A 76 12.14 5.04 -4.39
C ARG A 76 13.29 5.72 -3.66
N LEU A 77 14.06 6.59 -4.33
CA LEU A 77 15.14 7.32 -3.69
C LEU A 77 14.67 8.25 -2.56
N LYS A 78 13.53 8.92 -2.72
CA LYS A 78 12.89 9.69 -1.63
C LYS A 78 12.55 8.78 -0.44
N LEU A 79 11.96 7.61 -0.71
CA LEU A 79 11.58 6.63 0.32
C LEU A 79 12.80 6.03 1.02
N TYR A 80 13.90 5.81 0.31
CA TYR A 80 15.16 5.30 0.86
C TYR A 80 15.76 6.32 1.83
N ALA A 81 15.76 7.61 1.45
CA ALA A 81 16.21 8.69 2.31
C ALA A 81 15.32 8.84 3.56
N GLN A 82 14.00 8.74 3.40
CA GLN A 82 13.05 8.76 4.53
C GLN A 82 13.19 7.57 5.47
N ALA A 83 13.66 6.42 4.97
CA ALA A 83 13.98 5.25 5.78
C ALA A 83 15.32 5.39 6.54
N GLY A 84 16.04 6.49 6.35
CA GLY A 84 17.27 6.80 7.07
C GLY A 84 18.53 6.09 6.55
N LEU A 85 18.51 5.57 5.32
CA LEU A 85 19.71 4.99 4.71
C LEU A 85 20.81 6.04 4.52
N ASP A 86 22.06 5.65 4.77
CA ASP A 86 23.22 6.50 4.55
C ASP A 86 23.55 6.61 3.06
N PHE A 87 23.40 5.50 2.34
CA PHE A 87 23.63 5.44 0.91
C PHE A 87 22.71 4.47 0.15
N ALA A 88 22.54 4.73 -1.13
CA ALA A 88 21.89 3.83 -2.08
C ALA A 88 22.76 3.63 -3.33
N ILE A 89 22.87 2.40 -3.81
CA ILE A 89 23.57 2.04 -5.05
C ILE A 89 22.53 1.62 -6.07
N ILE A 90 22.49 2.29 -7.22
CA ILE A 90 21.59 1.99 -8.33
C ILE A 90 22.40 1.26 -9.40
N HIS A 91 22.71 -0.01 -9.17
CA HIS A 91 23.59 -0.75 -10.06
C HIS A 91 22.91 -1.06 -11.41
N PRO A 92 23.57 -0.84 -12.56
CA PRO A 92 22.98 -1.14 -13.86
C PRO A 92 22.77 -2.64 -14.01
N PHE A 93 21.52 -3.05 -14.23
CA PHE A 93 21.23 -4.45 -14.51
C PHE A 93 21.24 -4.68 -16.02
N THR A 94 22.26 -5.38 -16.48
CA THR A 94 22.46 -5.71 -17.89
C THR A 94 22.52 -7.22 -18.09
N ARG A 95 22.50 -7.69 -19.34
CA ARG A 95 22.78 -9.11 -19.64
C ARG A 95 24.14 -9.54 -19.09
N ARG A 96 25.14 -8.66 -19.06
CA ARG A 96 26.44 -8.91 -18.44
C ARG A 96 26.31 -9.11 -16.93
N THR A 97 25.62 -8.19 -16.24
CA THR A 97 25.34 -8.30 -14.79
C THR A 97 24.61 -9.61 -14.46
N ALA A 98 23.67 -10.04 -15.30
CA ALA A 98 22.93 -11.28 -15.11
C ALA A 98 23.78 -12.56 -15.26
N GLN A 99 24.94 -12.48 -15.92
CA GLN A 99 25.86 -13.62 -16.09
C GLN A 99 26.97 -13.64 -15.03
N THR A 100 27.03 -12.67 -14.12
CA THR A 100 28.03 -12.64 -13.05
C THR A 100 27.83 -13.82 -12.09
N GLU A 101 28.85 -14.66 -11.92
CA GLU A 101 28.83 -15.74 -10.94
C GLU A 101 28.77 -15.18 -9.50
N PRO A 102 28.11 -15.86 -8.55
CA PRO A 102 27.82 -15.30 -7.24
C PRO A 102 29.08 -15.00 -6.41
N GLU A 103 30.17 -15.76 -6.56
CA GLU A 103 31.48 -15.50 -5.96
C GLU A 103 32.02 -14.13 -6.42
N ALA A 104 32.09 -13.92 -7.73
CA ALA A 104 32.58 -12.69 -8.33
C ALA A 104 31.74 -11.47 -7.92
N PHE A 105 30.43 -11.64 -7.72
CA PHE A 105 29.58 -10.57 -7.23
C PHE A 105 29.85 -10.25 -5.75
N MET A 106 30.03 -11.26 -4.89
CA MET A 106 30.39 -11.05 -3.49
C MET A 106 31.77 -10.37 -3.34
N ASP A 107 32.75 -10.80 -4.14
CA ASP A 107 34.08 -10.18 -4.18
C ASP A 107 34.02 -8.72 -4.61
N LEU A 108 33.19 -8.40 -5.61
CA LEU A 108 32.96 -7.04 -6.07
C LEU A 108 32.38 -6.16 -4.95
N LEU A 109 31.39 -6.65 -4.20
CA LEU A 109 30.83 -5.93 -3.06
C LEU A 109 31.87 -5.71 -1.97
N LYS A 110 32.63 -6.76 -1.61
CA LYS A 110 33.66 -6.67 -0.58
C LYS A 110 34.74 -5.66 -0.94
N ALA A 111 35.22 -5.71 -2.18
CA ALA A 111 36.31 -4.86 -2.66
C ALA A 111 35.95 -3.36 -2.72
N HIS A 112 34.73 -3.03 -3.11
CA HIS A 112 34.34 -1.62 -3.35
C HIS A 112 33.51 -0.98 -2.25
N LEU A 113 32.89 -1.78 -1.38
CA LEU A 113 32.00 -1.29 -0.34
C LEU A 113 32.53 -1.54 1.06
N ALA A 114 33.68 -2.21 1.22
CA ALA A 114 34.17 -2.67 2.52
C ALA A 114 33.08 -3.42 3.32
N LEU A 115 32.30 -4.23 2.59
CA LEU A 115 31.14 -4.97 3.11
C LEU A 115 31.52 -5.82 4.33
N SER A 116 30.86 -5.57 5.46
CA SER A 116 31.01 -6.38 6.68
C SER A 116 29.80 -7.30 6.88
N ASP A 117 28.60 -6.81 6.61
CA ASP A 117 27.35 -7.50 6.91
C ASP A 117 26.35 -7.38 5.75
N LEU A 118 25.82 -8.52 5.32
CA LEU A 118 24.81 -8.61 4.26
C LEU A 118 23.47 -9.05 4.88
N TRP A 119 22.44 -8.22 4.74
CA TRP A 119 21.11 -8.43 5.29
C TRP A 119 20.10 -8.75 4.20
N VAL A 120 19.48 -9.94 4.26
CA VAL A 120 18.61 -10.45 3.20
C VAL A 120 17.37 -11.14 3.76
N GLY A 121 16.32 -11.28 2.94
CA GLY A 121 15.16 -12.12 3.26
C GLY A 121 15.43 -13.61 3.02
N PRO A 122 14.53 -14.51 3.46
CA PRO A 122 14.74 -15.96 3.38
C PRO A 122 14.82 -16.48 1.94
N ASP A 123 14.07 -15.87 1.01
CA ASP A 123 14.01 -16.26 -0.41
C ASP A 123 15.03 -15.53 -1.29
N PHE A 124 15.96 -14.81 -0.68
CA PHE A 124 16.95 -14.02 -1.42
C PHE A 124 17.91 -14.93 -2.20
N ALA A 125 18.16 -14.53 -3.45
CA ALA A 125 19.19 -15.13 -4.26
C ALA A 125 19.75 -14.13 -5.27
N MET A 126 21.04 -14.27 -5.58
CA MET A 126 21.77 -13.43 -6.53
C MET A 126 22.73 -14.25 -7.39
N GLY A 127 23.44 -13.56 -8.29
CA GLY A 127 24.35 -14.18 -9.24
C GLY A 127 23.65 -14.97 -10.34
N ARG A 128 24.44 -15.49 -11.26
CA ARG A 128 23.99 -16.22 -12.44
C ARG A 128 23.06 -17.35 -12.05
N ALA A 129 21.91 -17.41 -12.74
CA ALA A 129 20.88 -18.41 -12.51
C ALA A 129 20.42 -18.53 -11.04
N ARG A 130 20.51 -17.44 -10.25
CA ARG A 130 20.14 -17.40 -8.82
C ARG A 130 20.91 -18.42 -7.95
N ARG A 131 22.14 -18.79 -8.34
CA ARG A 131 22.97 -19.76 -7.61
C ARG A 131 23.47 -19.25 -6.24
N GLY A 132 23.59 -17.94 -6.08
CA GLY A 132 23.96 -17.30 -4.81
C GLY A 132 22.76 -17.19 -3.87
N ASN A 133 22.24 -18.33 -3.43
CA ASN A 133 21.18 -18.42 -2.43
C ASN A 133 21.73 -18.22 -1.00
N VAL A 134 20.85 -18.15 0.00
CA VAL A 134 21.24 -17.94 1.41
C VAL A 134 22.30 -18.93 1.92
N ALA A 135 22.21 -20.21 1.55
CA ALA A 135 23.19 -21.21 1.98
C ALA A 135 24.58 -20.92 1.40
N PHE A 136 24.65 -20.64 0.10
CA PHE A 136 25.88 -20.20 -0.56
C PHE A 136 26.44 -18.92 0.08
N LEU A 137 25.60 -17.91 0.31
CA LEU A 137 26.03 -16.62 0.84
C LEU A 137 26.65 -16.77 2.23
N ARG A 138 26.09 -17.63 3.09
CA ARG A 138 26.67 -17.92 4.41
C ARG A 138 28.04 -18.58 4.31
N GLU A 139 28.16 -19.62 3.49
CA GLU A 139 29.43 -20.35 3.31
C GLU A 139 30.51 -19.45 2.69
N TYR A 140 30.19 -18.77 1.59
CA TYR A 140 31.13 -17.91 0.88
C TYR A 140 31.43 -16.64 1.66
N GLY A 141 30.43 -16.03 2.29
CA GLY A 141 30.59 -14.88 3.17
C GLY A 141 31.57 -15.16 4.30
N GLN A 142 31.51 -16.34 4.93
CA GLN A 142 32.49 -16.75 5.94
C GLN A 142 33.92 -16.77 5.39
N LYS A 143 34.12 -17.24 4.15
CA LYS A 143 35.45 -17.29 3.50
C LYS A 143 36.03 -15.89 3.25
N ILE A 144 35.19 -14.92 2.93
CA ILE A 144 35.63 -13.55 2.59
C ILE A 144 35.43 -12.53 3.72
N GLY A 145 35.04 -12.97 4.92
CA GLY A 145 34.82 -12.10 6.08
C GLY A 145 33.62 -11.17 5.93
N VAL A 146 32.50 -11.70 5.42
CA VAL A 146 31.18 -11.05 5.36
C VAL A 146 30.17 -11.89 6.14
N ARG A 147 29.54 -11.30 7.15
CA ARG A 147 28.45 -11.94 7.90
C ARG A 147 27.15 -11.83 7.12
N VAL A 148 26.34 -12.89 7.13
CA VAL A 148 25.06 -12.92 6.41
C VAL A 148 23.91 -13.10 7.41
N HIS A 149 23.07 -12.08 7.49
CA HIS A 149 21.89 -12.02 8.33
C HIS A 149 20.64 -12.28 7.50
N VAL A 150 19.79 -13.20 7.99
CA VAL A 150 18.53 -13.54 7.34
C VAL A 150 17.41 -13.00 8.19
N VAL A 151 16.71 -11.99 7.68
CA VAL A 151 15.53 -11.41 8.33
C VAL A 151 14.32 -12.27 7.97
N PRO A 152 13.52 -12.73 8.94
CA PRO A 152 12.31 -13.50 8.67
C PRO A 152 11.33 -12.77 7.73
N GLU A 153 10.44 -13.53 7.10
CA GLU A 153 9.38 -12.93 6.30
C GLU A 153 8.49 -12.02 7.16
N PHE A 154 8.29 -10.79 6.69
CA PHE A 154 7.40 -9.85 7.36
C PHE A 154 5.94 -10.16 7.03
N ARG A 155 5.14 -10.35 8.07
CA ARG A 155 3.70 -10.51 8.00
C ARG A 155 3.00 -9.32 8.66
N TRP A 156 1.82 -8.99 8.17
CA TRP A 156 0.95 -7.97 8.74
C TRP A 156 -0.46 -8.53 8.79
N GLU A 157 -1.07 -8.56 9.97
CA GLU A 157 -2.41 -9.15 10.18
C GLU A 157 -2.46 -10.61 9.65
N GLY A 158 -1.38 -11.36 9.90
CA GLY A 158 -1.22 -12.74 9.43
C GLY A 158 -0.85 -12.90 7.96
N ILE A 159 -0.80 -11.82 7.16
CA ILE A 159 -0.59 -11.89 5.71
C ILE A 159 0.86 -11.55 5.35
N PRO A 160 1.57 -12.39 4.57
CA PRO A 160 2.89 -12.06 4.02
C PRO A 160 2.88 -10.80 3.15
N VAL A 161 3.66 -9.78 3.53
CA VAL A 161 3.71 -8.51 2.79
C VAL A 161 4.76 -8.56 1.68
N ARG A 162 4.30 -8.61 0.42
CA ARG A 162 5.16 -8.72 -0.77
C ARG A 162 4.80 -7.68 -1.84
N SER A 163 5.79 -7.23 -2.61
CA SER A 163 5.55 -6.26 -3.70
C SER A 163 4.62 -6.78 -4.80
N SER A 164 4.58 -8.09 -5.05
CA SER A 164 3.63 -8.70 -6.01
C SER A 164 2.19 -8.54 -5.57
N LEU A 165 1.91 -8.84 -4.31
CA LEU A 165 0.58 -8.72 -3.71
C LEU A 165 0.12 -7.26 -3.69
N ILE A 166 0.98 -6.35 -3.22
CA ILE A 166 0.68 -4.91 -3.21
C ILE A 166 0.38 -4.40 -4.63
N ARG A 167 1.17 -4.80 -5.62
CA ARG A 167 0.95 -4.41 -7.02
C ARG A 167 -0.42 -4.84 -7.53
N GLN A 168 -0.78 -6.11 -7.35
CA GLN A 168 -2.08 -6.65 -7.76
C GLN A 168 -3.22 -5.91 -7.05
N THR A 169 -3.05 -5.65 -5.76
CA THR A 169 -4.06 -4.99 -4.91
C THR A 169 -4.28 -3.52 -5.34
N ILE A 170 -3.21 -2.79 -5.66
CA ILE A 170 -3.31 -1.45 -6.27
C ILE A 170 -3.98 -1.54 -7.64
N MET A 171 -3.56 -2.46 -8.52
CA MET A 171 -4.12 -2.59 -9.87
C MET A 171 -5.63 -2.92 -9.85
N ARG A 172 -6.08 -3.62 -8.81
CA ARG A 172 -7.50 -3.86 -8.51
C ARG A 172 -8.16 -2.71 -7.78
N GLY A 173 -7.51 -1.57 -7.57
CA GLY A 173 -8.08 -0.40 -6.90
C GLY A 173 -8.43 -0.60 -5.42
N ASN A 174 -7.98 -1.69 -4.78
CA ASN A 174 -8.16 -1.92 -3.35
C ASN A 174 -7.07 -1.17 -2.57
N LEU A 175 -7.23 0.14 -2.46
CA LEU A 175 -6.19 0.99 -1.85
C LEU A 175 -6.08 0.82 -0.34
N GLU A 176 -7.15 0.39 0.33
CA GLU A 176 -7.14 0.18 1.79
C GLU A 176 -6.01 -0.78 2.19
N TRP A 177 -6.05 -2.00 1.66
CA TRP A 177 -5.05 -3.03 1.97
C TRP A 177 -3.67 -2.68 1.42
N ALA A 178 -3.60 -2.11 0.21
CA ALA A 178 -2.33 -1.67 -0.36
C ALA A 178 -1.64 -0.63 0.52
N ASN A 179 -2.38 0.37 1.02
CA ASN A 179 -1.84 1.43 1.85
C ASN A 179 -1.38 0.91 3.21
N VAL A 180 -2.15 0.01 3.82
CA VAL A 180 -1.78 -0.66 5.09
C VAL A 180 -0.48 -1.42 4.93
N TRP A 181 -0.32 -2.24 3.89
CA TRP A 181 0.93 -2.99 3.66
C TRP A 181 2.11 -2.10 3.25
N LEU A 182 1.85 -1.00 2.55
CA LEU A 182 2.86 0.02 2.26
C LEU A 182 3.28 0.81 3.52
N GLY A 183 2.40 0.88 4.52
CA GLY A 183 2.54 1.73 5.70
C GLY A 183 2.41 3.23 5.39
N ARG A 184 1.76 3.55 4.27
CA ARG A 184 1.52 4.93 3.79
C ARG A 184 0.51 4.91 2.64
N PHE A 185 -0.07 6.06 2.35
CA PHE A 185 -0.86 6.23 1.13
C PHE A 185 0.02 6.00 -0.11
N PHE A 186 -0.48 5.20 -1.05
CA PHE A 186 0.11 5.01 -2.36
C PHE A 186 0.13 6.34 -3.12
N THR A 187 1.27 6.68 -3.69
CA THR A 187 1.46 7.97 -4.39
C THR A 187 1.69 7.80 -5.89
N ILE A 188 1.20 8.76 -6.67
CA ILE A 188 1.60 9.01 -8.05
C ILE A 188 2.08 10.46 -8.20
N SER A 189 3.34 10.62 -8.60
CA SER A 189 3.91 11.93 -8.96
C SER A 189 4.11 12.05 -10.46
N GLY A 190 3.89 13.25 -11.00
CA GLY A 190 4.13 13.57 -12.41
C GLY A 190 4.07 15.07 -12.69
N LEU A 191 4.53 15.45 -13.88
CA LEU A 191 4.36 16.82 -14.37
C LEU A 191 2.91 17.05 -14.79
N VAL A 192 2.37 18.22 -14.45
CA VAL A 192 1.05 18.63 -14.91
C VAL A 192 1.15 19.05 -16.38
N VAL A 193 0.38 18.38 -17.23
CA VAL A 193 0.31 18.63 -18.67
C VAL A 193 -1.01 19.29 -19.06
N HIS A 194 -1.03 19.89 -20.25
CA HIS A 194 -2.25 20.45 -20.82
C HIS A 194 -3.22 19.32 -21.18
N GLY A 195 -4.47 19.43 -20.72
CA GLY A 195 -5.55 18.50 -21.03
C GLY A 195 -6.59 19.10 -21.99
N ALA A 196 -7.75 18.46 -22.10
CA ALA A 196 -8.82 18.93 -22.99
C ALA A 196 -9.59 20.16 -22.46
N HIS A 197 -9.18 20.70 -21.30
CA HIS A 197 -9.80 21.83 -20.58
C HIS A 197 -11.34 21.72 -20.36
N ARG A 198 -11.90 20.50 -20.45
CA ARG A 198 -13.35 20.26 -20.31
C ARG A 198 -13.84 20.57 -18.91
N GLY A 199 -13.12 20.12 -17.87
CA GLY A 199 -13.47 20.35 -16.48
C GLY A 199 -13.62 21.84 -16.14
N ARG A 200 -12.73 22.69 -16.67
CA ARG A 200 -12.80 24.16 -16.47
C ARG A 200 -14.11 24.76 -16.97
N LYS A 201 -14.65 24.27 -18.11
CA LYS A 201 -15.95 24.71 -18.63
C LYS A 201 -17.14 24.25 -17.77
N LEU A 202 -16.96 23.22 -16.96
CA LEU A 202 -17.96 22.65 -16.07
C LEU A 202 -17.86 23.19 -14.64
N GLY A 203 -16.93 24.12 -14.36
CA GLY A 203 -16.68 24.64 -13.01
C GLY A 203 -15.73 23.78 -12.16
N PHE A 204 -15.12 22.75 -12.74
CA PHE A 204 -14.20 21.83 -12.05
C PHE A 204 -12.86 21.74 -12.80
N PRO A 205 -11.97 22.75 -12.67
CA PRO A 205 -10.66 22.71 -13.32
C PRO A 205 -9.87 21.47 -12.87
N THR A 206 -9.23 20.78 -13.82
CA THR A 206 -8.45 19.57 -13.55
C THR A 206 -7.01 19.69 -14.02
N ALA A 207 -6.08 19.24 -13.17
CA ALA A 207 -4.69 18.99 -13.51
C ALA A 207 -4.58 17.59 -14.12
N ASN A 208 -3.87 17.47 -15.25
CA ASN A 208 -3.70 16.20 -15.94
C ASN A 208 -2.27 15.71 -15.72
N LEU A 209 -2.10 14.44 -15.31
CA LEU A 209 -0.78 13.81 -15.19
C LEU A 209 -0.64 12.71 -16.24
N THR A 210 0.51 12.68 -16.90
CA THR A 210 0.92 11.55 -17.72
C THR A 210 1.60 10.51 -16.83
N ILE A 211 1.14 9.26 -16.89
CA ILE A 211 1.79 8.14 -16.20
C ILE A 211 2.80 7.48 -17.14
N SER A 212 3.97 7.11 -16.63
CA SER A 212 4.89 6.26 -17.40
C SER A 212 4.27 4.86 -17.60
N GLN A 213 4.41 4.31 -18.80
CA GLN A 213 3.81 3.00 -19.17
C GLN A 213 4.23 1.84 -18.24
N ASN A 214 5.39 1.94 -17.59
CA ASN A 214 5.94 0.92 -16.70
C ASN A 214 5.65 1.19 -15.21
N ARG A 215 4.56 1.89 -14.89
CA ARG A 215 4.20 2.25 -13.52
C ARG A 215 2.82 1.69 -13.15
N VAL A 216 2.73 1.13 -11.95
CA VAL A 216 1.47 0.67 -11.37
C VAL A 216 0.57 1.88 -11.11
N HIS A 217 -0.69 1.74 -11.46
CA HIS A 217 -1.73 2.69 -11.15
C HIS A 217 -2.97 1.95 -10.64
N PRO A 218 -3.84 2.63 -9.88
CA PRO A 218 -5.13 2.06 -9.52
C PRO A 218 -5.98 1.72 -10.74
N ALA A 219 -6.99 0.88 -10.53
CA ALA A 219 -8.03 0.61 -11.53
C ALA A 219 -8.69 1.93 -12.02
N ASP A 220 -9.38 1.87 -13.16
CA ASP A 220 -10.16 3.01 -13.64
C ASP A 220 -11.27 3.34 -12.63
N GLY A 221 -11.50 4.63 -12.36
CA GLY A 221 -12.50 5.07 -11.40
C GLY A 221 -12.17 6.42 -10.76
N VAL A 222 -13.00 6.78 -9.79
CA VAL A 222 -12.88 8.04 -9.04
C VAL A 222 -12.37 7.77 -7.63
N TYR A 223 -11.44 8.60 -7.18
CA TYR A 223 -10.70 8.44 -5.94
C TYR A 223 -10.67 9.74 -5.13
N ALA A 224 -10.71 9.62 -3.81
CA ALA A 224 -10.30 10.68 -2.91
C ALA A 224 -8.78 10.59 -2.70
N ALA A 225 -8.09 11.71 -2.89
CA ALA A 225 -6.65 11.79 -2.74
C ALA A 225 -6.23 13.11 -2.12
N TRP A 226 -5.04 13.13 -1.56
CA TRP A 226 -4.33 14.36 -1.25
C TRP A 226 -3.44 14.75 -2.40
N ALA A 227 -3.55 16.00 -2.86
CA ALA A 227 -2.73 16.59 -3.89
C ALA A 227 -1.67 17.50 -3.27
N THR A 228 -0.39 17.23 -3.53
CA THR A 228 0.72 18.07 -3.08
C THR A 228 1.36 18.75 -4.28
N VAL A 229 1.38 20.08 -4.27
CA VAL A 229 2.05 20.93 -5.27
C VAL A 229 2.82 22.01 -4.51
N GLU A 230 4.10 22.19 -4.84
CA GLU A 230 4.99 23.18 -4.19
C GLU A 230 4.94 23.14 -2.64
N ASN A 231 4.95 21.93 -2.09
CA ASN A 231 4.84 21.65 -0.64
C ASN A 231 3.53 22.07 0.03
N ARG A 232 2.52 22.50 -0.73
CA ARG A 232 1.16 22.77 -0.24
C ARG A 232 0.27 21.56 -0.56
N ARG A 233 -0.52 21.12 0.42
CA ARG A 233 -1.39 19.94 0.34
C ARG A 233 -2.86 20.36 0.26
N PHE A 234 -3.59 19.80 -0.70
CA PHE A 234 -5.00 20.07 -0.96
C PHE A 234 -5.80 18.77 -1.00
N PRO A 235 -7.06 18.76 -0.56
CA PRO A 235 -7.95 17.66 -0.85
C PRO A 235 -8.25 17.63 -2.36
N ALA A 236 -8.37 16.44 -2.94
CA ALA A 236 -8.59 16.28 -4.37
C ALA A 236 -9.51 15.11 -4.70
N VAL A 237 -10.27 15.30 -5.78
CA VAL A 237 -10.96 14.21 -6.49
C VAL A 237 -10.12 13.84 -7.69
N VAL A 238 -9.78 12.56 -7.81
CA VAL A 238 -8.93 12.05 -8.89
C VAL A 238 -9.73 11.07 -9.73
N ASN A 239 -9.82 11.34 -11.03
CA ASN A 239 -10.36 10.41 -12.02
C ASN A 239 -9.21 9.72 -12.76
N ILE A 240 -9.25 8.39 -12.78
CA ILE A 240 -8.35 7.55 -13.60
C ILE A 240 -9.21 6.89 -14.66
N GLY A 241 -8.87 7.13 -15.92
CA GLY A 241 -9.66 6.62 -17.04
C GLY A 241 -8.83 6.45 -18.30
N VAL A 242 -9.44 5.84 -19.32
CA VAL A 242 -8.84 5.64 -20.63
C VAL A 242 -9.51 6.55 -21.67
N ARG A 243 -8.71 7.37 -22.35
CA ARG A 243 -9.18 8.13 -23.51
C ARG A 243 -8.87 7.37 -24.81
N PRO A 244 -9.87 7.21 -25.69
CA PRO A 244 -9.62 6.85 -27.08
C PRO A 244 -8.82 7.96 -27.75
N THR A 245 -7.68 7.64 -28.34
CA THR A 245 -6.86 8.55 -29.14
C THR A 245 -6.69 8.01 -30.57
N VAL A 246 -6.30 8.87 -31.51
CA VAL A 246 -6.11 8.49 -32.93
C VAL A 246 -5.04 7.40 -33.09
N ASN A 247 -4.07 7.34 -32.16
CA ASN A 247 -2.95 6.39 -32.18
C ASN A 247 -3.06 5.31 -31.09
N GLY A 248 -4.23 5.13 -30.46
CA GLY A 248 -4.45 4.05 -29.48
C GLY A 248 -5.33 4.45 -28.30
N LYS A 249 -5.02 3.90 -27.14
CA LYS A 249 -5.68 4.21 -25.86
C LYS A 249 -4.65 4.82 -24.93
N GLU A 250 -4.87 6.05 -24.49
CA GLU A 250 -4.00 6.71 -23.51
C GLU A 250 -4.72 6.79 -22.17
N ARG A 251 -4.05 6.32 -21.12
CA ARG A 251 -4.57 6.40 -19.76
C ARG A 251 -4.21 7.74 -19.15
N LEU A 252 -5.18 8.40 -18.53
CA LEU A 252 -5.05 9.75 -18.00
C LEU A 252 -5.43 9.76 -16.51
N ILE A 253 -4.65 10.49 -15.72
CA ILE A 253 -5.04 10.85 -14.35
C ILE A 253 -5.43 12.32 -14.36
N GLU A 254 -6.67 12.60 -13.99
CA GLU A 254 -7.22 13.95 -13.88
C GLU A 254 -7.52 14.25 -12.42
N ALA A 255 -6.87 15.25 -11.84
CA ALA A 255 -7.08 15.67 -10.46
C ALA A 255 -7.79 17.02 -10.41
N HIS A 256 -8.93 17.08 -9.74
CA HIS A 256 -9.57 18.33 -9.33
C HIS A 256 -9.13 18.66 -7.89
N LEU A 257 -8.31 19.69 -7.73
CA LEU A 257 -7.85 20.18 -6.43
C LEU A 257 -8.93 21.09 -5.82
N ILE A 258 -9.41 20.74 -4.63
CA ILE A 258 -10.50 21.42 -3.97
C ILE A 258 -9.96 22.66 -3.25
N GLY A 259 -10.58 23.82 -3.50
CA GLY A 259 -10.13 25.10 -2.94
C GLY A 259 -8.85 25.64 -3.59
N PHE A 260 -8.54 25.22 -4.81
CA PHE A 260 -7.35 25.61 -5.55
C PHE A 260 -7.71 26.21 -6.92
N ASP A 261 -7.14 27.36 -7.27
CA ASP A 261 -7.45 28.10 -8.50
C ASP A 261 -6.21 28.71 -9.18
N GLU A 262 -5.02 28.14 -8.92
CA GLU A 262 -3.76 28.60 -9.52
C GLU A 262 -3.38 27.76 -10.75
N ASP A 263 -2.61 28.34 -11.67
CA ASP A 263 -2.04 27.61 -12.80
C ASP A 263 -0.78 26.85 -12.38
N ILE A 264 -0.80 25.53 -12.56
CA ILE A 264 0.29 24.62 -12.19
C ILE A 264 0.85 23.85 -13.39
N TYR A 265 0.62 24.29 -14.63
CA TYR A 265 1.22 23.64 -15.80
C TYR A 265 2.76 23.57 -15.70
N GLY A 266 3.31 22.39 -16.02
CA GLY A 266 4.75 22.12 -15.91
C GLY A 266 5.26 21.93 -14.48
N ARG A 267 4.42 22.12 -13.45
CA ARG A 267 4.79 21.82 -12.05
C ARG A 267 4.64 20.34 -11.78
N CYS A 268 5.39 19.85 -10.80
CA CYS A 268 5.25 18.48 -10.28
C CYS A 268 4.07 18.42 -9.31
N LEU A 269 3.14 17.51 -9.56
CA LEU A 269 2.00 17.22 -8.70
C LEU A 269 2.15 15.78 -8.18
N GLU A 270 2.06 15.62 -6.86
CA GLU A 270 2.00 14.33 -6.20
C GLU A 270 0.58 14.07 -5.70
N LEU A 271 0.02 12.91 -6.02
CA LEU A 271 -1.30 12.45 -5.60
C LEU A 271 -1.14 11.27 -4.66
N ALA A 272 -1.52 11.42 -3.38
CA ALA A 272 -1.56 10.35 -2.39
C ALA A 272 -2.99 9.83 -2.26
N PHE A 273 -3.24 8.62 -2.74
CA PHE A 273 -4.59 8.06 -2.84
C PHE A 273 -5.06 7.48 -1.52
N VAL A 274 -6.21 7.96 -1.04
CA VAL A 274 -6.80 7.56 0.24
C VAL A 274 -7.82 6.45 0.03
N ALA A 275 -8.82 6.70 -0.81
CA ALA A 275 -9.94 5.78 -1.00
C ALA A 275 -10.47 5.82 -2.42
N ARG A 276 -10.97 4.67 -2.90
CA ARG A 276 -11.77 4.60 -4.11
C ARG A 276 -13.21 4.98 -3.78
N LEU A 277 -13.77 5.92 -4.53
CA LEU A 277 -15.14 6.38 -4.36
C LEU A 277 -16.11 5.57 -5.22
N ARG A 278 -15.76 5.31 -6.48
CA ARG A 278 -16.61 4.56 -7.42
C ARG A 278 -15.88 4.14 -8.70
N ASP A 279 -16.49 3.22 -9.44
CA ASP A 279 -16.16 2.90 -10.83
C ASP A 279 -16.47 4.09 -11.78
N GLU A 280 -15.91 4.06 -12.99
CA GLU A 280 -16.32 4.95 -14.07
C GLU A 280 -17.79 4.71 -14.47
N MET A 281 -18.51 5.78 -14.78
CA MET A 281 -19.94 5.74 -15.09
C MET A 281 -20.24 6.52 -16.37
N LYS A 282 -21.22 6.06 -17.14
CA LYS A 282 -21.82 6.84 -18.22
C LYS A 282 -22.96 7.68 -17.66
N PHE A 283 -23.04 8.94 -18.09
CA PHE A 283 -24.09 9.85 -17.66
C PHE A 283 -25.08 10.10 -18.80
N PRO A 284 -26.39 10.10 -18.51
CA PRO A 284 -27.43 10.33 -19.52
C PRO A 284 -27.50 11.79 -19.99
N SER A 285 -26.96 12.73 -19.21
CA SER A 285 -26.94 14.16 -19.53
C SER A 285 -25.74 14.86 -18.90
N LEU A 286 -25.48 16.10 -19.34
CA LEU A 286 -24.46 16.97 -18.75
C LEU A 286 -24.77 17.31 -17.29
N ASP A 287 -26.04 17.59 -16.97
CA ASP A 287 -26.47 17.92 -15.60
C ASP A 287 -26.27 16.73 -14.65
N ALA A 288 -26.54 15.51 -15.12
CA ALA A 288 -26.29 14.29 -14.34
C ALA A 288 -24.79 14.10 -14.04
N LEU A 289 -23.93 14.43 -15.00
CA LEU A 289 -22.47 14.43 -14.80
C LEU A 289 -22.05 15.48 -13.77
N ILE A 290 -22.52 16.72 -13.91
CA ILE A 290 -22.20 17.82 -12.97
C ILE A 290 -22.65 17.46 -11.55
N ALA A 291 -23.87 16.95 -11.40
CA ALA A 291 -24.41 16.54 -10.11
C ALA A 291 -23.59 15.40 -9.47
N GLN A 292 -23.09 14.45 -10.25
CA GLN A 292 -22.22 13.39 -9.73
C GLN A 292 -20.84 13.94 -9.33
N ILE A 293 -20.24 14.83 -10.12
CA ILE A 293 -18.95 15.45 -9.76
C ILE A 293 -19.07 16.21 -8.44
N ALA A 294 -20.17 16.94 -8.23
CA ALA A 294 -20.44 17.62 -6.96
C ALA A 294 -20.51 16.62 -5.78
N ARG A 295 -21.24 15.50 -5.93
CA ARG A 295 -21.29 14.44 -4.91
C ARG A 295 -19.92 13.84 -4.61
N ASP A 296 -19.13 13.55 -5.65
CA ASP A 296 -17.78 12.99 -5.48
C ASP A 296 -16.86 13.98 -4.74
N LYS A 297 -16.97 15.28 -5.04
CA LYS A 297 -16.25 16.36 -4.35
C LYS A 297 -16.64 16.46 -2.88
N ASP A 298 -17.94 16.46 -2.57
CA ASP A 298 -18.44 16.57 -1.20
C ASP A 298 -18.02 15.36 -0.37
N LEU A 299 -18.14 14.16 -0.94
CA LEU A 299 -17.66 12.93 -0.31
C LEU A 299 -16.15 12.97 -0.07
N ALA A 300 -15.34 13.29 -1.08
CA ALA A 300 -13.88 13.40 -0.92
C ALA A 300 -13.50 14.45 0.13
N SER A 301 -14.18 15.60 0.16
CA SER A 301 -13.94 16.65 1.15
C SER A 301 -14.20 16.17 2.57
N TRP A 302 -15.35 15.52 2.79
CA TRP A 302 -15.70 14.96 4.09
C TRP A 302 -14.74 13.86 4.53
N LEU A 303 -14.38 12.94 3.62
CA LEU A 303 -13.44 11.86 3.89
C LEU A 303 -12.07 12.38 4.31
N LEU A 304 -11.55 13.34 3.55
CA LEU A 304 -10.23 13.91 3.80
C LEU A 304 -10.22 14.82 5.03
N SER A 305 -11.36 15.42 5.40
CA SER A 305 -11.48 16.20 6.64
C SER A 305 -11.45 15.34 7.90
N GLN A 306 -11.74 14.03 7.80
CA GLN A 306 -11.57 13.10 8.93
C GLN A 306 -10.09 12.80 9.24
N ASN A 307 -9.16 13.43 8.52
CA ASN A 307 -7.71 13.22 8.64
C ASN A 307 -7.33 11.73 8.58
N PRO A 308 -7.70 11.04 7.48
CA PRO A 308 -7.45 9.61 7.35
C PRO A 308 -5.94 9.36 7.46
N HIS A 309 -5.60 8.33 8.22
CA HIS A 309 -4.22 7.93 8.45
C HIS A 309 -4.09 6.42 8.23
N ILE A 310 -2.84 5.96 8.07
CA ILE A 310 -2.54 4.54 7.98
C ILE A 310 -2.03 4.12 9.36
N PRO A 311 -2.74 3.23 10.08
CA PRO A 311 -2.32 2.77 11.41
C PRO A 311 -0.90 2.21 11.38
N ASP A 312 -0.06 2.54 12.36
CA ASP A 312 1.27 1.95 12.50
C ASP A 312 1.28 0.66 13.33
N TYR A 313 0.10 0.22 13.78
CA TYR A 313 -0.19 -1.03 14.49
C TYR A 313 -1.11 -1.94 13.66
N GLU A 314 -1.05 -3.25 13.91
CA GLU A 314 -1.97 -4.21 13.28
C GLU A 314 -3.41 -3.97 13.74
N ARG A 315 -4.36 -3.91 12.80
CA ARG A 315 -5.76 -3.61 13.10
C ARG A 315 -6.44 -4.72 13.89
N TYR A 316 -5.97 -5.95 13.71
CA TYR A 316 -6.44 -7.11 14.44
C TYR A 316 -5.34 -8.19 14.52
N ARG A 317 -5.54 -9.12 15.44
CA ARG A 317 -4.75 -10.34 15.57
C ARG A 317 -5.68 -11.54 15.66
N GLU A 318 -5.37 -12.59 14.91
CA GLU A 318 -6.06 -13.87 15.03
C GLU A 318 -5.74 -14.55 16.37
N LEU A 319 -6.77 -15.03 17.04
CA LEU A 319 -6.67 -15.77 18.29
C LEU A 319 -6.66 -17.28 17.97
N PRO A 320 -5.75 -18.06 18.57
CA PRO A 320 -5.74 -19.51 18.40
C PRO A 320 -6.96 -20.10 19.12
N TYR A 321 -8.06 -20.31 18.39
CA TYR A 321 -9.28 -20.94 18.89
C TYR A 321 -9.55 -22.23 18.12
N THR A 322 -10.00 -23.28 18.83
CA THR A 322 -9.84 -24.67 18.37
C THR A 322 -10.88 -25.16 17.37
N ALA A 323 -11.93 -24.39 17.10
CA ALA A 323 -13.01 -24.76 16.18
C ALA A 323 -13.65 -23.58 15.42
N ASP A 324 -13.49 -22.37 15.94
CA ASP A 324 -14.07 -21.13 15.44
C ASP A 324 -12.97 -20.11 15.13
N TRP A 325 -13.29 -19.06 14.39
CA TRP A 325 -12.36 -17.93 14.24
C TRP A 325 -12.54 -16.92 15.36
N GLY A 326 -11.44 -16.55 16.00
CA GLY A 326 -11.39 -15.48 16.99
C GLY A 326 -10.42 -14.39 16.59
N VAL A 327 -10.77 -13.14 16.87
CA VAL A 327 -9.87 -12.00 16.67
C VAL A 327 -9.87 -11.08 17.88
N GLU A 328 -8.70 -10.53 18.17
CA GLU A 328 -8.56 -9.31 18.97
C GLU A 328 -8.40 -8.14 18.01
N VAL A 329 -9.30 -7.18 18.06
CA VAL A 329 -9.35 -5.98 17.20
C VAL A 329 -8.85 -4.79 17.98
N PHE A 330 -8.16 -3.86 17.33
CA PHE A 330 -7.57 -2.68 17.94
C PHE A 330 -7.97 -1.39 17.23
N GLY A 331 -8.14 -0.28 17.94
CA GLY A 331 -8.40 1.05 17.35
C GLY A 331 -7.89 2.18 18.23
N THR A 332 -7.42 3.30 17.67
CA THR A 332 -7.10 4.49 18.48
C THR A 332 -8.36 5.21 18.95
N THR A 333 -9.45 5.03 18.22
CA THR A 333 -10.80 5.51 18.53
C THR A 333 -11.78 4.34 18.57
N LEU A 334 -12.97 4.57 19.12
CA LEU A 334 -14.04 3.56 19.11
C LEU A 334 -14.54 3.34 17.67
N GLU A 335 -14.61 4.41 16.88
CA GLU A 335 -14.95 4.36 15.45
C GLU A 335 -13.98 3.45 14.68
N GLU A 336 -12.68 3.61 14.89
CA GLU A 336 -11.68 2.74 14.28
C GLU A 336 -11.82 1.29 14.73
N LEU A 337 -12.16 1.03 15.99
CA LEU A 337 -12.39 -0.33 16.47
C LEU A 337 -13.49 -1.03 15.67
N TYR A 338 -14.62 -0.36 15.42
CA TYR A 338 -15.74 -0.93 14.65
C TYR A 338 -15.39 -1.09 13.16
N ILE A 339 -14.65 -0.14 12.59
CA ILE A 339 -14.14 -0.25 11.22
C ILE A 339 -13.19 -1.45 11.12
N HIS A 340 -12.23 -1.55 12.03
CA HIS A 340 -11.23 -2.62 12.04
C HIS A 340 -11.85 -3.98 12.33
N ALA A 341 -12.94 -4.07 13.10
CA ALA A 341 -13.66 -5.32 13.32
C ALA A 341 -14.31 -5.81 12.02
N ALA A 342 -14.93 -4.91 11.25
CA ALA A 342 -15.44 -5.24 9.93
C ALA A 342 -14.31 -5.71 9.01
N ILE A 343 -13.22 -4.95 8.94
CA ILE A 343 -12.05 -5.31 8.11
C ILE A 343 -11.45 -6.65 8.54
N ALA A 344 -11.38 -6.96 9.84
CA ALA A 344 -10.86 -8.22 10.36
C ALA A 344 -11.71 -9.40 9.89
N MET A 345 -13.04 -9.29 10.03
CA MET A 345 -14.00 -10.32 9.60
C MET A 345 -13.86 -10.68 8.12
N PHE A 346 -13.73 -9.67 7.25
CA PHE A 346 -13.49 -9.92 5.81
C PHE A 346 -12.05 -10.31 5.51
N GLY A 347 -11.06 -9.82 6.29
CA GLY A 347 -9.65 -10.15 6.14
C GLY A 347 -9.34 -11.63 6.37
N LEU A 348 -9.96 -12.24 7.40
CA LEU A 348 -9.88 -13.69 7.67
C LEU A 348 -10.39 -14.53 6.49
N GLN A 349 -11.43 -14.02 5.82
CA GLN A 349 -12.07 -14.62 4.64
C GLN A 349 -11.35 -14.26 3.32
N ALA A 350 -10.09 -13.83 3.38
CA ALA A 350 -9.29 -13.40 2.23
C ALA A 350 -9.91 -12.22 1.42
N GLY A 351 -10.68 -11.36 2.08
CA GLY A 351 -11.41 -10.24 1.46
C GLY A 351 -10.52 -9.16 0.81
N TYR A 352 -9.20 -9.20 1.03
CA TYR A 352 -8.23 -8.36 0.34
C TYR A 352 -8.02 -8.76 -1.13
N ASP A 353 -8.31 -10.02 -1.51
CA ASP A 353 -8.00 -10.61 -2.82
C ASP A 353 -9.20 -10.62 -3.79
N VAL A 354 -10.21 -9.77 -3.54
CA VAL A 354 -11.48 -9.83 -4.28
C VAL A 354 -11.48 -8.95 -5.52
N GLU A 355 -11.88 -9.56 -6.65
CA GLU A 355 -12.22 -8.88 -7.89
C GLU A 355 -13.75 -8.80 -8.05
N GLY A 356 -14.23 -7.77 -8.74
CA GLY A 356 -15.68 -7.55 -8.93
C GLY A 356 -16.06 -6.08 -9.03
N PRO A 357 -17.30 -5.74 -9.43
CA PRO A 357 -17.78 -4.36 -9.47
C PRO A 357 -17.76 -3.74 -8.07
N THR A 358 -17.53 -2.44 -7.98
CA THR A 358 -17.63 -1.74 -6.70
C THR A 358 -19.08 -1.64 -6.26
N LEU A 359 -19.32 -1.90 -4.98
CA LEU A 359 -20.61 -1.75 -4.32
C LEU A 359 -20.48 -0.73 -3.19
N GLN A 360 -21.46 0.17 -3.09
CA GLN A 360 -21.57 1.16 -2.03
C GLN A 360 -22.91 0.96 -1.32
N GLN A 361 -22.89 0.81 0.01
CA GLN A 361 -24.09 0.63 0.82
C GLN A 361 -24.09 1.60 2.00
N ALA A 362 -25.22 2.27 2.21
CA ALA A 362 -25.46 3.02 3.44
C ALA A 362 -26.12 2.06 4.44
N ILE A 363 -25.49 1.89 5.60
CA ILE A 363 -25.92 0.95 6.63
C ILE A 363 -26.20 1.71 7.92
N GLU A 364 -27.32 1.37 8.54
CA GLU A 364 -27.73 1.86 9.85
C GLU A 364 -28.13 0.67 10.71
N VAL A 365 -27.50 0.55 11.88
CA VAL A 365 -27.77 -0.50 12.86
C VAL A 365 -27.96 0.12 14.24
N GLU A 366 -28.74 -0.57 15.06
CA GLU A 366 -29.00 -0.21 16.46
C GLU A 366 -28.66 -1.40 17.35
N GLY A 367 -28.30 -1.13 18.60
CA GLY A 367 -28.00 -2.13 19.62
C GLY A 367 -28.36 -1.61 21.01
N ALA A 368 -28.51 -2.51 21.98
CA ALA A 368 -28.84 -2.16 23.37
C ALA A 368 -27.69 -1.46 24.10
N ASP A 369 -26.46 -1.82 23.75
CA ASP A 369 -25.20 -1.25 24.25
C ASP A 369 -24.12 -1.39 23.16
N ARG A 370 -22.86 -1.10 23.50
CA ARG A 370 -21.75 -1.07 22.53
C ARG A 370 -21.44 -2.47 22.00
N GLU A 371 -21.38 -3.46 22.87
CA GLU A 371 -21.15 -4.86 22.51
C GLU A 371 -22.25 -5.36 21.57
N ASP A 372 -23.51 -5.14 21.92
CA ASP A 372 -24.65 -5.52 21.08
C ASP A 372 -24.68 -4.75 19.75
N LEU A 373 -24.29 -3.48 19.76
CA LEU A 373 -24.14 -2.68 18.54
C LEU A 373 -23.03 -3.23 17.63
N LEU A 374 -21.93 -3.72 18.19
CA LEU A 374 -20.83 -4.34 17.42
C LEU A 374 -21.28 -5.66 16.78
N VAL A 375 -22.03 -6.49 17.50
CA VAL A 375 -22.62 -7.71 16.93
C VAL A 375 -23.61 -7.37 15.82
N SER A 376 -24.51 -6.43 16.05
CA SER A 376 -25.50 -5.99 15.06
C SER A 376 -24.82 -5.44 13.80
N TRP A 377 -23.75 -4.66 13.98
CA TRP A 377 -22.93 -4.14 12.89
C TRP A 377 -22.30 -5.25 12.04
N LEU A 378 -21.59 -6.17 12.68
CA LEU A 378 -20.90 -7.26 11.95
C LEU A 378 -21.89 -8.25 11.33
N SER A 379 -23.02 -8.52 11.99
CA SER A 379 -24.08 -9.40 11.48
C SER A 379 -24.77 -8.81 10.24
N GLU A 380 -25.03 -7.50 10.25
CA GLU A 380 -25.56 -6.81 9.08
C GLU A 380 -24.58 -6.89 7.90
N LEU A 381 -23.28 -6.74 8.15
CA LEU A 381 -22.27 -6.91 7.10
C LEU A 381 -22.20 -8.33 6.54
N LEU A 382 -22.35 -9.36 7.37
CA LEU A 382 -22.47 -10.75 6.90
C LEU A 382 -23.71 -10.93 6.04
N TRP A 383 -24.85 -10.39 6.46
CA TRP A 383 -26.07 -10.44 5.66
C TRP A 383 -25.90 -9.75 4.31
N GLN A 384 -25.19 -8.62 4.25
CA GLN A 384 -24.84 -7.94 3.00
C GLN A 384 -23.93 -8.78 2.12
N GLN A 385 -22.98 -9.52 2.71
CA GLN A 385 -22.13 -10.47 1.98
C GLN A 385 -22.97 -11.61 1.39
N GLU A 386 -23.84 -12.23 2.18
CA GLU A 386 -24.67 -13.36 1.74
C GLU A 386 -25.69 -12.95 0.66
N THR A 387 -26.31 -11.79 0.84
CA THR A 387 -27.40 -11.32 -0.04
C THR A 387 -26.87 -10.66 -1.31
N HIS A 388 -25.81 -9.88 -1.20
CA HIS A 388 -25.31 -9.03 -2.29
C HIS A 388 -23.88 -9.37 -2.74
N GLY A 389 -23.23 -10.36 -2.14
CA GLY A 389 -21.83 -10.67 -2.37
C GLY A 389 -20.87 -9.59 -1.87
N LEU A 390 -21.31 -8.67 -1.00
CA LEU A 390 -20.49 -7.55 -0.53
C LEU A 390 -19.27 -8.07 0.25
N VAL A 391 -18.07 -7.78 -0.27
CA VAL A 391 -16.82 -7.90 0.47
C VAL A 391 -16.32 -6.51 0.80
N VAL A 392 -16.31 -6.18 2.08
CA VAL A 392 -15.97 -4.84 2.57
C VAL A 392 -14.47 -4.57 2.35
N GLN A 393 -14.19 -3.41 1.75
CA GLN A 393 -12.84 -2.91 1.55
C GLN A 393 -12.58 -1.61 2.30
N ASN A 394 -13.62 -0.80 2.55
CA ASN A 394 -13.49 0.43 3.32
C ASN A 394 -14.83 0.77 3.99
N VAL A 395 -14.78 1.43 5.14
CA VAL A 395 -15.94 1.83 5.93
C VAL A 395 -15.74 3.25 6.40
N PHE A 396 -16.76 4.09 6.25
CA PHE A 396 -16.76 5.43 6.81
C PHE A 396 -17.96 5.62 7.72
N ILE A 397 -17.69 5.68 9.02
CA ILE A 397 -18.70 5.93 10.04
C ILE A 397 -19.05 7.42 10.02
N ARG A 398 -20.34 7.73 9.86
CA ARG A 398 -20.90 9.08 9.91
C ARG A 398 -21.39 9.44 11.30
N GLU A 399 -21.88 8.44 12.02
CA GLU A 399 -22.43 8.57 13.35
C GLU A 399 -22.11 7.29 14.12
N LEU A 400 -21.55 7.44 15.32
CA LEU A 400 -21.40 6.37 16.29
C LEU A 400 -21.82 6.90 17.66
N THR A 401 -22.82 6.25 18.25
CA THR A 401 -23.24 6.45 19.63
C THR A 401 -23.10 5.12 20.38
N GLU A 402 -23.53 5.07 21.64
CA GLU A 402 -23.50 3.80 22.40
C GLU A 402 -24.45 2.74 21.85
N THR A 403 -25.48 3.15 21.10
CA THR A 403 -26.59 2.27 20.69
C THR A 403 -26.96 2.39 19.21
N ARG A 404 -26.25 3.22 18.43
CA ARG A 404 -26.52 3.41 17.00
C ARG A 404 -25.23 3.65 16.22
N LEU A 405 -25.14 3.03 15.05
CA LEU A 405 -24.07 3.24 14.08
C LEU A 405 -24.67 3.51 12.70
N ARG A 406 -24.19 4.58 12.05
CA ARG A 406 -24.46 4.85 10.64
C ARG A 406 -23.16 4.94 9.87
N ALA A 407 -23.04 4.13 8.83
CA ALA A 407 -21.84 4.07 8.01
C ALA A 407 -22.14 4.03 6.52
N LEU A 408 -21.16 4.50 5.75
CA LEU A 408 -21.08 4.26 4.33
C LEU A 408 -20.02 3.20 4.08
N VAL A 409 -20.43 2.06 3.56
CA VAL A 409 -19.59 0.90 3.30
C VAL A 409 -19.27 0.82 1.82
N PHE A 410 -17.98 0.65 1.54
CA PHE A 410 -17.45 0.46 0.20
C PHE A 410 -16.82 -0.92 0.12
N GLY A 411 -17.17 -1.65 -0.92
CA GLY A 411 -16.64 -2.97 -1.15
C GLY A 411 -16.71 -3.37 -2.61
N ARG A 412 -16.55 -4.67 -2.83
CA ARG A 412 -16.74 -5.29 -4.13
C ARG A 412 -17.74 -6.42 -4.00
N VAL A 413 -18.42 -6.71 -5.10
CA VAL A 413 -19.18 -7.96 -5.20
C VAL A 413 -18.18 -9.09 -5.44
N GLY A 414 -17.92 -9.88 -4.39
CA GLY A 414 -17.05 -11.05 -4.41
C GLY A 414 -17.82 -12.35 -4.64
N PRO A 415 -17.10 -13.45 -4.92
CA PRO A 415 -17.72 -14.76 -5.06
C PRO A 415 -18.24 -15.28 -3.70
N SER A 416 -19.29 -16.10 -3.75
CA SER A 416 -20.00 -16.58 -2.57
C SER A 416 -19.20 -17.58 -1.72
N ASP A 417 -18.16 -18.19 -2.29
CA ASP A 417 -17.29 -19.17 -1.63
C ASP A 417 -16.29 -18.55 -0.65
N LEU A 418 -16.14 -17.22 -0.64
CA LEU A 418 -15.37 -16.50 0.39
C LEU A 418 -16.12 -16.42 1.73
N ALA A 419 -17.44 -16.63 1.75
CA ALA A 419 -18.25 -16.57 2.96
C ALA A 419 -18.04 -17.84 3.80
N HIS A 420 -17.03 -17.80 4.67
CA HIS A 420 -16.73 -18.85 5.64
C HIS A 420 -17.23 -18.53 7.05
N ILE A 421 -17.54 -17.27 7.35
CA ILE A 421 -18.13 -16.87 8.63
C ILE A 421 -19.66 -16.86 8.46
N LYS A 422 -20.37 -17.59 9.33
CA LYS A 422 -21.83 -17.69 9.33
C LYS A 422 -22.50 -16.78 10.34
N ALA A 423 -21.86 -16.55 11.48
CA ALA A 423 -22.43 -15.74 12.55
C ALA A 423 -21.36 -15.07 13.41
N VAL A 424 -21.75 -13.95 14.01
CA VAL A 424 -20.97 -13.25 15.05
C VAL A 424 -21.54 -13.70 16.39
N THR A 425 -20.66 -14.10 17.31
CA THR A 425 -21.10 -14.63 18.60
C THR A 425 -20.97 -13.57 19.71
N TYR A 426 -21.85 -13.66 20.70
CA TYR A 426 -21.75 -12.88 21.94
C TYR A 426 -20.77 -13.50 22.96
N HIS A 427 -20.27 -14.71 22.69
CA HIS A 427 -19.41 -15.43 23.61
C HIS A 427 -18.05 -14.71 23.71
N ASP A 428 -17.63 -14.40 24.94
CA ASP A 428 -16.39 -13.68 25.26
C ASP A 428 -16.21 -12.34 24.51
N LEU A 429 -17.32 -11.77 24.01
CA LEU A 429 -17.34 -10.44 23.42
C LEU A 429 -17.17 -9.40 24.52
N ALA A 430 -16.14 -8.57 24.40
CA ALA A 430 -15.88 -7.48 25.33
C ALA A 430 -15.21 -6.32 24.63
N ILE A 431 -15.72 -5.10 24.79
CA ILE A 431 -15.07 -3.88 24.34
C ILE A 431 -14.35 -3.24 25.52
N THR A 432 -13.03 -3.15 25.45
CA THR A 432 -12.20 -2.59 26.50
C THR A 432 -11.61 -1.24 26.07
N PRO A 433 -11.81 -0.15 26.84
CA PRO A 433 -11.18 1.13 26.56
C PRO A 433 -9.66 1.09 26.80
N PRO A 434 -8.89 2.03 26.22
CA PRO A 434 -7.47 2.17 26.52
C PRO A 434 -7.20 2.31 28.03
N ALA A 435 -6.28 1.52 28.56
CA ALA A 435 -5.86 1.63 29.96
C ALA A 435 -5.10 2.92 30.27
N GLU A 436 -4.44 3.50 29.26
CA GLU A 436 -3.63 4.71 29.36
C GLU A 436 -3.92 5.66 28.19
N ARG A 437 -3.61 6.94 28.38
CA ARG A 437 -3.80 7.96 27.34
C ARG A 437 -2.89 7.66 26.15
N GLY A 438 -3.49 7.48 24.97
CA GLY A 438 -2.78 7.09 23.75
C GLY A 438 -2.67 5.57 23.54
N GLY A 439 -3.25 4.76 24.43
CA GLY A 439 -3.45 3.34 24.21
C GLY A 439 -4.56 3.05 23.19
N LEU A 440 -4.74 1.77 22.87
CA LEU A 440 -5.72 1.29 21.90
C LEU A 440 -6.98 0.78 22.60
N TRP A 441 -8.14 1.09 22.03
CA TRP A 441 -9.37 0.33 22.25
C TRP A 441 -9.16 -1.10 21.79
N ARG A 442 -9.82 -2.04 22.47
CA ARG A 442 -9.75 -3.47 22.15
C ARG A 442 -11.13 -4.09 22.10
N ALA A 443 -11.32 -5.03 21.19
CA ALA A 443 -12.49 -5.90 21.18
C ALA A 443 -12.05 -7.33 20.89
N GLN A 444 -12.56 -8.29 21.66
CA GLN A 444 -12.47 -9.70 21.32
C GLN A 444 -13.76 -10.09 20.58
N VAL A 445 -13.65 -10.64 19.39
CA VAL A 445 -14.80 -11.08 18.57
C VAL A 445 -14.58 -12.52 18.16
N LEU A 446 -15.59 -13.36 18.36
CA LEU A 446 -15.62 -14.76 17.96
C LEU A 446 -16.68 -14.98 16.87
N PHE A 447 -16.35 -15.81 15.89
CA PHE A 447 -17.14 -16.07 14.70
C PHE A 447 -17.40 -17.57 14.53
N ASP A 448 -18.67 -17.94 14.29
CA ASP A 448 -19.06 -19.30 13.88
C ASP A 448 -18.77 -19.49 12.38
N THR A 449 -18.22 -20.63 11.98
CA THR A 449 -17.74 -20.91 10.60
C THR A 449 -18.43 -22.07 9.89
#